data_AF-A0A8T2JZM6-F1
#
_entry.id   AF-A0A8T2JZM6-F1
#
_cell.length_a   1.000
_cell.length_b   1.000
_cell.length_c   1.000
_cell.angle_alpha   90.00
_cell.angle_beta   90.00
_cell.angle_gamma   90.00
#
_symmetry.space_group_name_H-M   'P 1'
#
loop_
_entity.id
_entity.type
_entity.pdbx_description
1 polymer ?
#
loop_
_entity_poly.entity_id
_entity_poly.type
_entity_poly.pdbx_seq_one_letter_code
_entity_poly.pdbx_strand_id
1 'polypeptide(L)'
;MLSHRNVIQFYGAVLEPPNYCIITEYAACGSLYDFINSNRSEDMDMDQIMAGAMDVAKGMHYLHMEAPIRVIHRDLKSRNVVITSDGILKICDFGASKFHSHTTHMSLVGTFPWMAPEVIQSLPVSETCDTYSYGVVLWEMLTREVPFKGLEGLQVAWLVVEKNERLTIPSCCPQSFAQLMRQCWEADSKKRPSFKQIISNLESMSNDSKLPDQCNSFLHNKAEWRCEIEETLERLKRLERDLSCKEQELKEREKRLKMWEKKLTEQSHTPLFFPVAARISQKSFFESKTEESNSAEMSCQITATSNGEVDGMNRSLQAMMKGFGNIFDMDVVGPTLHSGMQINMQAKKNSSKTTSVRKGKKINMAVGFNDFDWSDDSSE
;
A
#
# COMPACT_ATOMS: atom_id res chain seq x y z
N MET A 1 18.37 -3.61 30.56
CA MET A 1 16.92 -3.37 30.60
C MET A 1 16.65 -2.04 29.91
N LEU A 2 15.60 -1.94 29.08
CA LEU A 2 15.21 -0.67 28.48
C LEU A 2 14.68 0.25 29.59
N SER A 3 15.15 1.49 29.63
CA SER A 3 14.82 2.47 30.66
C SER A 3 15.01 3.87 30.09
N HIS A 4 13.90 4.56 29.84
CA HIS A 4 13.89 5.94 29.34
C HIS A 4 12.58 6.61 29.77
N ARG A 5 12.60 7.93 30.00
CA ARG A 5 11.41 8.68 30.49
C ARG A 5 10.18 8.49 29.60
N ASN A 6 10.38 8.39 28.29
CA ASN A 6 9.31 8.26 27.29
C ASN A 6 9.09 6.81 26.78
N VAL A 7 9.55 5.82 27.55
CA VAL A 7 9.34 4.39 27.28
C VAL A 7 8.71 3.79 28.54
N ILE A 8 7.66 2.97 28.38
CA ILE A 8 6.98 2.37 29.54
C ILE A 8 7.95 1.50 30.34
N GLN A 9 7.98 1.70 31.65
CA GLN A 9 8.95 1.00 32.50
C GLN A 9 8.51 -0.45 32.70
N PHE A 10 9.39 -1.39 32.38
CA PHE A 10 9.21 -2.81 32.71
C PHE A 10 9.60 -3.06 34.17
N TYR A 11 8.76 -3.79 34.91
CA TYR A 11 9.01 -4.19 36.30
C TYR A 11 9.31 -5.69 36.43
N GLY A 12 8.64 -6.54 35.66
CA GLY A 12 8.84 -7.99 35.75
C GLY A 12 7.90 -8.76 34.84
N ALA A 13 7.99 -10.09 34.90
CA ALA A 13 7.07 -10.99 34.20
C ALA A 13 6.64 -12.12 35.13
N VAL A 14 5.39 -12.53 35.04
CA VAL A 14 4.88 -13.77 35.63
C VAL A 14 5.03 -14.87 34.60
N LEU A 15 5.75 -15.93 34.96
CA LEU A 15 6.10 -17.05 34.08
C LEU A 15 5.52 -18.38 34.59
N GLU A 16 4.44 -18.31 35.36
CA GLU A 16 3.82 -19.46 36.04
C GLU A 16 2.57 -19.93 35.28
N PRO A 17 2.55 -21.16 34.72
CA PRO A 17 1.37 -21.68 34.03
C PRO A 17 0.12 -21.70 34.93
N PRO A 18 -1.08 -21.36 34.42
CA PRO A 18 -1.38 -20.95 33.03
C PRO A 18 -1.23 -19.44 32.77
N ASN A 19 -0.80 -18.65 33.77
CA ASN A 19 -0.86 -17.21 33.75
C ASN A 19 0.49 -16.58 33.36
N TYR A 20 0.64 -16.24 32.08
CA TYR A 20 1.79 -15.48 31.59
C TYR A 20 1.42 -14.01 31.46
N CYS A 21 2.16 -13.11 32.13
CA CYS A 21 1.96 -11.68 31.96
C CYS A 21 3.25 -10.87 32.13
N ILE A 22 3.23 -9.67 31.55
CA ILE A 22 4.28 -8.66 31.69
C ILE A 22 3.74 -7.60 32.64
N ILE A 23 4.54 -7.23 33.65
CA ILE A 23 4.22 -6.18 34.61
C ILE A 23 5.01 -4.94 34.23
N THR A 24 4.30 -3.85 33.98
CA THR A 24 4.86 -2.53 33.66
C THR A 24 4.33 -1.47 34.61
N GLU A 25 4.93 -0.28 34.54
CA GLU A 25 4.33 0.94 35.06
C GLU A 25 2.91 1.14 34.49
N TYR A 26 2.02 1.71 35.31
CA TYR A 26 0.66 2.07 34.91
C TYR A 26 0.59 3.56 34.59
N ALA A 27 0.16 3.88 33.37
CA ALA A 27 -0.06 5.25 32.89
C ALA A 27 -1.53 5.64 33.09
N ALA A 28 -1.80 6.43 34.14
CA ALA A 28 -3.16 6.68 34.65
C ALA A 28 -4.10 7.44 33.72
N CYS A 29 -3.58 8.16 32.72
CA CYS A 29 -4.38 8.97 31.80
C CYS A 29 -4.78 8.21 30.51
N GLY A 30 -4.48 6.92 30.42
CA GLY A 30 -4.89 6.06 29.30
C GLY A 30 -4.04 6.23 28.04
N SER A 31 -4.59 5.83 26.89
CA SER A 31 -3.89 5.92 25.61
C SER A 31 -4.02 7.32 24.99
N LEU A 32 -3.00 7.72 24.21
CA LEU A 32 -3.03 8.95 23.43
C LEU A 32 -4.18 8.94 22.42
N TYR A 33 -4.50 7.77 21.84
CA TYR A 33 -5.66 7.61 20.96
C TYR A 33 -6.98 7.99 21.64
N ASP A 34 -7.22 7.49 22.85
CA ASP A 34 -8.48 7.78 23.56
C ASP A 34 -8.54 9.24 23.99
N PHE A 35 -7.39 9.83 24.36
CA PHE A 35 -7.29 11.24 24.69
C PHE A 35 -7.62 12.15 23.49
N ILE A 36 -6.98 11.90 22.33
CA ILE A 36 -7.17 12.68 21.09
C ILE A 36 -8.62 12.59 20.57
N ASN A 37 -9.30 11.46 20.77
CA ASN A 37 -10.68 11.28 20.32
C ASN A 37 -11.72 11.74 21.37
N SER A 38 -11.29 12.32 22.49
CA SER A 38 -12.17 12.85 23.53
C SER A 38 -12.30 14.36 23.44
N ASN A 39 -13.35 14.93 24.02
CA ASN A 39 -13.53 16.39 24.09
C ASN A 39 -12.38 17.10 24.85
N ARG A 40 -11.54 16.38 25.59
CA ARG A 40 -10.39 16.96 26.31
C ARG A 40 -9.31 17.48 25.36
N SER A 41 -9.25 17.00 24.12
CA SER A 41 -8.26 17.44 23.16
C SER A 41 -8.59 18.78 22.50
N GLU A 42 -9.81 19.32 22.70
CA GLU A 42 -10.21 20.61 22.15
C GLU A 42 -9.41 21.78 22.74
N ASP A 43 -8.95 21.62 23.98
CA ASP A 43 -8.11 22.59 24.70
C ASP A 43 -6.61 22.42 24.43
N MET A 44 -6.21 21.55 23.49
CA MET A 44 -4.80 21.37 23.15
C MET A 44 -4.24 22.58 22.43
N ASP A 45 -3.13 23.10 22.96
CA ASP A 45 -2.34 24.16 22.35
C ASP A 45 -1.06 23.61 21.71
N MET A 46 -0.32 24.49 21.02
CA MET A 46 0.96 24.14 20.41
C MET A 46 1.95 23.59 21.43
N ASP A 47 1.99 24.11 22.65
CA ASP A 47 2.98 23.69 23.65
C ASP A 47 2.76 22.22 24.04
N GLN A 48 1.51 21.81 24.23
CA GLN A 48 1.15 20.41 24.47
C GLN A 48 1.46 19.52 23.27
N ILE A 49 1.17 19.98 22.04
CA ILE A 49 1.50 19.25 20.81
C ILE A 49 3.02 19.07 20.67
N MET A 50 3.79 20.12 20.90
CA MET A 50 5.26 20.11 20.82
C MET A 50 5.86 19.22 21.91
N ALA A 51 5.35 19.29 23.14
CA ALA A 51 5.79 18.43 24.23
C ALA A 51 5.53 16.95 23.92
N GLY A 52 4.31 16.61 23.46
CA GLY A 52 3.95 15.25 23.07
C GLY A 52 4.77 14.72 21.88
N ALA A 53 4.92 15.53 20.83
CA ALA A 53 5.76 15.22 19.69
C ALA A 53 7.23 14.95 20.10
N MET A 54 7.76 15.80 20.98
CA MET A 54 9.12 15.67 21.51
C MET A 54 9.29 14.42 22.37
N ASP A 55 8.32 14.11 23.23
CA ASP A 55 8.33 12.92 24.09
C ASP A 55 8.39 11.64 23.25
N VAL A 56 7.51 11.50 22.26
CA VAL A 56 7.50 10.33 21.37
C VAL A 56 8.80 10.26 20.56
N ALA A 57 9.27 11.39 20.03
CA ALA A 57 10.51 11.42 19.25
C ALA A 57 11.74 11.03 20.08
N LYS A 58 11.85 11.50 21.33
CA LYS A 58 12.93 11.12 22.26
C LYS A 58 12.86 9.65 22.64
N GLY A 59 11.66 9.14 22.96
CA GLY A 59 11.46 7.73 23.25
C GLY A 59 11.88 6.82 22.09
N MET A 60 11.50 7.17 20.86
CA MET A 60 11.91 6.43 19.66
C MET A 60 13.39 6.56 19.35
N HIS A 61 13.99 7.75 19.56
CA HIS A 61 15.44 7.93 19.41
C HIS A 61 16.21 7.00 20.36
N TYR A 62 15.79 6.95 21.63
CA TYR A 62 16.36 6.05 22.63
C TYR A 62 16.32 4.60 22.15
N LEU A 63 15.15 4.12 21.72
CA LEU A 63 14.96 2.75 21.23
C LEU A 63 15.86 2.41 20.02
N HIS A 64 16.04 3.37 19.11
CA HIS A 64 16.79 3.17 17.87
C HIS A 64 18.31 3.25 18.04
N MET A 65 18.80 4.09 18.96
CA MET A 65 20.20 4.52 18.98
C MET A 65 20.90 4.39 20.33
N GLU A 66 20.18 4.47 21.45
CA GLU A 66 20.80 4.58 22.80
C GLU A 66 20.56 3.34 23.66
N ALA A 67 19.48 2.60 23.37
CA ALA A 67 19.16 1.37 24.07
C ALA A 67 20.29 0.33 23.95
N PRO A 68 20.53 -0.50 24.99
CA PRO A 68 21.57 -1.53 24.96
C PRO A 68 21.43 -2.52 23.79
N ILE A 69 20.19 -2.73 23.34
CA ILE A 69 19.86 -3.46 22.13
C ILE A 69 18.99 -2.54 21.30
N ARG A 70 19.37 -2.33 20.04
CA ARG A 70 18.60 -1.56 19.08
C ARG A 70 17.24 -2.22 18.84
N VAL A 71 16.16 -1.45 19.02
CA VAL A 71 14.77 -1.86 18.87
C VAL A 71 14.13 -1.11 17.71
N ILE A 72 13.46 -1.83 16.80
CA ILE A 72 12.53 -1.25 15.83
C ILE A 72 11.13 -1.61 16.30
N HIS A 73 10.26 -0.62 16.49
CA HIS A 73 8.96 -0.80 17.12
C HIS A 73 7.97 -1.55 16.22
N ARG A 74 7.86 -1.14 14.95
CA ARG A 74 7.00 -1.69 13.88
C ARG A 74 5.50 -1.59 14.07
N ASP A 75 5.06 -1.11 15.23
CA ASP A 75 3.66 -0.94 15.59
C ASP A 75 3.46 0.36 16.38
N LEU A 76 4.23 1.40 16.04
CA LEU A 76 4.04 2.70 16.65
C LEU A 76 2.70 3.25 16.16
N LYS A 77 1.81 3.57 17.09
CA LYS A 77 0.50 4.17 16.84
C LYS A 77 0.03 4.87 18.11
N SER A 78 -0.93 5.78 18.00
CA SER A 78 -1.47 6.52 19.14
C SER A 78 -2.06 5.63 20.24
N ARG A 79 -2.51 4.40 19.93
CA ARG A 79 -2.93 3.42 20.94
C ARG A 79 -1.76 2.84 21.76
N ASN A 80 -0.57 2.80 21.17
CA ASN A 80 0.66 2.29 21.78
C ASN A 80 1.52 3.43 22.39
N VAL A 81 0.89 4.59 22.61
CA VAL A 81 1.46 5.69 23.38
C VAL A 81 0.48 5.97 24.51
N VAL A 82 0.96 5.98 25.73
CA VAL A 82 0.15 6.19 26.94
C VAL A 82 0.57 7.44 27.68
N ILE A 83 -0.37 8.03 28.42
CA ILE A 83 -0.19 9.30 29.13
C ILE A 83 -0.11 9.03 30.64
N THR A 84 0.97 9.49 31.27
CA THR A 84 1.11 9.42 32.74
C THR A 84 0.26 10.48 33.46
N SER A 85 0.16 10.38 34.79
CA SER A 85 -0.49 11.42 35.62
C SER A 85 0.12 12.80 35.45
N ASP A 86 1.41 12.87 35.13
CA ASP A 86 2.17 14.11 34.99
C ASP A 86 2.14 14.65 33.54
N GLY A 87 1.32 14.07 32.67
CA GLY A 87 1.18 14.48 31.27
C GLY A 87 2.33 14.03 30.35
N ILE A 88 3.26 13.20 30.82
CA ILE A 88 4.37 12.68 30.02
C ILE A 88 3.87 11.52 29.16
N LEU A 89 4.24 11.53 27.87
CA LEU A 89 3.94 10.43 26.96
C LEU A 89 5.00 9.32 27.05
N LYS A 90 4.52 8.08 27.10
CA LYS A 90 5.36 6.88 27.12
C LYS A 90 4.93 5.90 26.02
N ILE A 91 5.91 5.43 25.26
CA ILE A 91 5.72 4.39 24.24
C ILE A 91 5.60 3.03 24.94
N CYS A 92 4.60 2.25 24.54
CA CYS A 92 4.33 0.92 25.05
C CYS A 92 4.11 -0.09 23.91
N ASP A 93 3.81 -1.34 24.28
CA ASP A 93 3.52 -2.45 23.37
C ASP A 93 4.61 -2.75 22.32
N PHE A 94 5.68 -3.37 22.81
CA PHE A 94 6.75 -3.92 21.98
C PHE A 94 6.44 -5.32 21.42
N GLY A 95 5.17 -5.76 21.43
CA GLY A 95 4.79 -7.12 21.02
C GLY A 95 5.12 -7.45 19.56
N ALA A 96 5.15 -6.43 18.70
CA ALA A 96 5.57 -6.50 17.31
C ALA A 96 7.04 -6.16 17.07
N SER A 97 7.75 -5.72 18.11
CA SER A 97 9.11 -5.20 17.99
C SER A 97 10.10 -6.30 17.68
N LYS A 98 11.15 -5.95 16.93
CA LYS A 98 12.18 -6.92 16.54
C LYS A 98 13.55 -6.54 17.03
N PHE A 99 14.23 -7.54 17.58
CA PHE A 99 15.65 -7.56 17.81
C PHE A 99 16.29 -8.34 16.65
N HIS A 100 16.69 -7.64 15.58
CA HIS A 100 17.49 -8.19 14.46
C HIS A 100 17.19 -9.64 13.96
N SER A 101 16.01 -9.92 13.35
CA SER A 101 15.85 -10.89 12.23
C SER A 101 14.42 -10.90 11.64
N HIS A 102 14.30 -11.32 10.37
CA HIS A 102 13.04 -11.51 9.61
C HIS A 102 12.33 -12.76 10.16
N THR A 103 11.03 -12.86 10.41
CA THR A 103 9.78 -12.50 9.72
C THR A 103 8.69 -12.84 10.75
N THR A 104 7.65 -12.03 10.92
CA THR A 104 6.50 -12.42 11.77
C THR A 104 5.26 -11.78 11.19
N HIS A 105 4.22 -12.58 11.03
CA HIS A 105 2.90 -12.11 10.60
C HIS A 105 2.31 -11.25 11.71
N MET A 106 2.05 -9.98 11.39
CA MET A 106 1.27 -9.08 12.22
C MET A 106 -0.21 -9.45 12.08
N SER A 107 -1.00 -9.36 13.15
CA SER A 107 -2.45 -9.31 13.04
C SER A 107 -2.82 -8.01 12.30
N LEU A 108 -2.98 -8.13 10.98
CA LEU A 108 -2.91 -7.01 10.04
C LEU A 108 -4.19 -6.16 9.96
N VAL A 109 -5.32 -6.63 10.49
CA VAL A 109 -6.59 -5.91 10.32
C VAL A 109 -6.68 -4.75 11.32
N GLY A 110 -6.69 -3.51 10.82
CA GLY A 110 -6.98 -2.30 11.60
C GLY A 110 -5.78 -1.39 11.92
N THR A 111 -4.55 -1.78 11.58
CA THR A 111 -3.34 -0.97 11.85
C THR A 111 -2.72 -0.33 10.61
N PHE A 112 -3.22 -0.63 9.41
CA PHE A 112 -2.69 -0.08 8.15
C PHE A 112 -2.49 1.45 8.10
N PRO A 113 -3.35 2.30 8.72
CA PRO A 113 -3.15 3.74 8.67
C PRO A 113 -1.79 4.21 9.20
N TRP A 114 -1.19 3.49 10.15
CA TRP A 114 0.11 3.82 10.75
C TRP A 114 1.29 3.10 10.09
N MET A 115 1.04 2.12 9.22
CA MET A 115 2.08 1.27 8.67
C MET A 115 2.75 1.91 7.44
N ALA A 116 4.07 1.90 7.44
CA ALA A 116 4.84 2.32 6.27
C ALA A 116 4.60 1.39 5.06
N PRO A 117 4.67 1.88 3.81
CA PRO A 117 4.39 1.08 2.61
C PRO A 117 5.25 -0.19 2.52
N GLU A 118 6.53 -0.12 2.90
CA GLU A 118 7.41 -1.29 2.91
C GLU A 118 7.02 -2.34 3.95
N VAL A 119 6.40 -1.94 5.06
CA VAL A 119 5.90 -2.86 6.09
C VAL A 119 4.64 -3.56 5.59
N ILE A 120 3.74 -2.82 4.94
CA ILE A 120 2.52 -3.36 4.31
C ILE A 120 2.87 -4.41 3.25
N GLN A 121 3.87 -4.11 2.42
CA GLN A 121 4.32 -5.01 1.35
C GLN A 121 5.24 -6.14 1.83
N SER A 122 5.55 -6.23 3.13
CA SER A 122 6.53 -7.18 3.68
C SER A 122 7.90 -7.10 2.99
N LEU A 123 8.29 -5.90 2.55
CA LEU A 123 9.61 -5.60 1.98
C LEU A 123 10.66 -5.44 3.11
N PRO A 124 11.96 -5.34 2.78
CA PRO A 124 13.00 -5.06 3.77
C PRO A 124 12.69 -3.78 4.56
N VAL A 125 12.54 -3.93 5.88
CA VAL A 125 12.16 -2.86 6.80
C VAL A 125 13.38 -2.29 7.51
N SER A 126 13.50 -0.97 7.53
CA SER A 126 14.46 -0.20 8.35
C SER A 126 13.76 0.46 9.54
N GLU A 127 14.52 1.03 10.46
CA GLU A 127 14.03 1.81 11.60
C GLU A 127 13.13 2.99 11.18
N THR A 128 13.31 3.50 9.96
CA THR A 128 12.51 4.61 9.39
C THR A 128 11.08 4.20 9.03
N CYS A 129 10.68 2.94 9.20
CA CYS A 129 9.26 2.59 9.24
C CYS A 129 8.56 3.22 10.46
N ASP A 130 9.24 3.29 11.61
CA ASP A 130 8.69 3.94 12.80
C ASP A 130 8.60 5.46 12.61
N THR A 131 9.48 6.06 11.78
CA THR A 131 9.36 7.48 11.37
C THR A 131 8.06 7.74 10.62
N TYR A 132 7.64 6.84 9.72
CA TYR A 132 6.37 6.98 9.00
C TYR A 132 5.20 6.97 9.98
N SER A 133 5.21 6.00 10.90
CA SER A 133 4.21 5.85 11.95
C SER A 133 4.15 7.07 12.88
N TYR A 134 5.31 7.62 13.25
CA TYR A 134 5.40 8.88 14.01
C TYR A 134 4.73 10.05 13.27
N GLY A 135 4.92 10.15 11.95
CA GLY A 135 4.24 11.17 11.14
C GLY A 135 2.72 11.08 11.22
N VAL A 136 2.17 9.86 11.30
CA VAL A 136 0.72 9.62 11.49
C VAL A 136 0.28 10.03 12.90
N VAL A 137 1.03 9.68 13.94
CA VAL A 137 0.73 10.11 15.33
C VAL A 137 0.78 11.64 15.47
N LEU A 138 1.75 12.29 14.82
CA LEU A 138 1.82 13.76 14.77
C LEU A 138 0.62 14.37 14.06
N TRP A 139 0.18 13.77 12.95
CA TRP A 139 -1.02 14.19 12.26
C TRP A 139 -2.27 14.04 13.14
N GLU A 140 -2.41 12.93 13.87
CA GLU A 140 -3.52 12.72 14.80
C GLU A 140 -3.56 13.78 15.90
N MET A 141 -2.40 14.13 16.48
CA MET A 141 -2.32 15.19 17.50
C MET A 141 -2.78 16.55 16.93
N LEU A 142 -2.39 16.88 15.70
CA LEU A 142 -2.74 18.15 15.06
C LEU A 142 -4.23 18.20 14.65
N THR A 143 -4.74 17.16 14.01
CA THR A 143 -6.08 17.15 13.42
C THR A 143 -7.17 16.67 14.38
N ARG A 144 -6.79 15.88 15.41
CA ARG A 144 -7.73 15.19 16.29
C ARG A 144 -8.76 14.38 15.51
N GLU A 145 -8.33 13.79 14.40
CA GLU A 145 -9.16 12.94 13.54
C GLU A 145 -8.59 11.52 13.50
N VAL A 146 -9.47 10.55 13.24
CA VAL A 146 -9.04 9.16 13.02
C VAL A 146 -8.44 9.05 11.61
N PRO A 147 -7.22 8.52 11.46
CA PRO A 147 -6.56 8.45 10.16
C PRO A 147 -7.34 7.51 9.23
N PHE A 148 -7.63 7.98 8.00
CA PHE A 148 -8.46 7.29 7.01
C PHE A 148 -9.84 6.82 7.55
N LYS A 149 -10.51 7.65 8.36
CA LYS A 149 -11.78 7.33 9.00
C LYS A 149 -12.83 6.75 8.04
N GLY A 150 -13.25 5.53 8.36
CA GLY A 150 -14.32 4.81 7.65
C GLY A 150 -13.91 4.21 6.30
N LEU A 151 -12.61 4.10 6.02
CA LEU A 151 -12.09 3.27 4.93
C LEU A 151 -11.73 1.88 5.48
N GLU A 152 -11.84 0.85 4.63
CA GLU A 152 -11.44 -0.49 5.01
C GLU A 152 -9.91 -0.61 5.09
N GLY A 153 -9.40 -1.46 5.99
CA GLY A 153 -7.96 -1.65 6.17
C GLY A 153 -7.21 -2.00 4.88
N LEU A 154 -7.72 -2.96 4.09
CA LEU A 154 -7.09 -3.36 2.83
C LEU A 154 -7.12 -2.24 1.78
N GLN A 155 -8.16 -1.43 1.77
CA GLN A 155 -8.26 -0.26 0.90
C GLN A 155 -7.21 0.79 1.27
N VAL A 156 -7.04 1.08 2.56
CA VAL A 156 -5.97 1.97 3.05
C VAL A 156 -4.61 1.45 2.63
N ALA A 157 -4.38 0.13 2.79
CA ALA A 157 -3.13 -0.51 2.40
C ALA A 157 -2.82 -0.29 0.91
N TRP A 158 -3.82 -0.51 0.04
CA TRP A 158 -3.69 -0.29 -1.40
C TRP A 158 -3.46 1.18 -1.76
N LEU A 159 -4.18 2.12 -1.13
CA LEU A 159 -4.00 3.55 -1.36
C LEU A 159 -2.59 4.03 -1.00
N VAL A 160 -2.09 3.63 0.16
CA VAL A 160 -0.75 4.02 0.65
C VAL A 160 0.35 3.46 -0.25
N VAL A 161 0.22 2.21 -0.69
CA VAL A 161 1.24 1.48 -1.45
C VAL A 161 1.19 1.78 -2.95
N GLU A 162 0.02 1.63 -3.57
CA GLU A 162 -0.13 1.66 -5.03
C GLU A 162 -0.40 3.07 -5.55
N LYS A 163 -1.12 3.90 -4.78
CA LYS A 163 -1.44 5.29 -5.16
C LYS A 163 -0.52 6.32 -4.55
N ASN A 164 0.37 5.89 -3.65
CA ASN A 164 1.18 6.79 -2.84
C ASN A 164 0.33 7.85 -2.10
N GLU A 165 -0.91 7.48 -1.75
CA GLU A 165 -1.83 8.36 -1.02
C GLU A 165 -1.32 8.53 0.41
N ARG A 166 -1.55 9.71 0.98
CA ARG A 166 -1.22 10.06 2.37
C ARG A 166 -2.40 10.77 3.01
N LEU A 167 -2.35 10.94 4.33
CA LEU A 167 -3.36 11.70 5.05
C LEU A 167 -3.37 13.16 4.58
N THR A 168 -4.56 13.73 4.44
CA THR A 168 -4.75 15.13 4.03
C THR A 168 -4.15 16.04 5.09
N ILE A 169 -3.21 16.89 4.68
CA ILE A 169 -2.70 17.99 5.51
C ILE A 169 -3.55 19.21 5.17
N PRO A 170 -4.34 19.76 6.12
CA PRO A 170 -5.10 20.99 5.92
C PRO A 170 -4.27 22.12 5.32
N SER A 171 -4.87 22.91 4.44
CA SER A 171 -4.22 24.03 3.77
C SER A 171 -3.68 25.10 4.73
N CYS A 172 -4.35 25.29 5.86
CA CYS A 172 -3.97 26.23 6.93
C CYS A 172 -3.03 25.65 7.99
N CYS A 173 -2.60 24.39 7.87
CA CYS A 173 -1.62 23.80 8.78
C CYS A 173 -0.28 24.56 8.69
N PRO A 174 0.36 24.92 9.83
CA PRO A 174 1.63 25.62 9.80
C PRO A 174 2.68 24.85 8.98
N GLN A 175 3.37 25.58 8.09
CA GLN A 175 4.22 24.96 7.08
C GLN A 175 5.32 24.08 7.68
N SER A 176 5.83 24.41 8.87
CA SER A 176 6.85 23.62 9.58
C SER A 176 6.34 22.22 9.94
N PHE A 177 5.12 22.10 10.47
CA PHE A 177 4.49 20.81 10.75
C PHE A 177 4.14 20.06 9.46
N ALA A 178 3.61 20.76 8.46
CA ALA A 178 3.29 20.17 7.16
C ALA A 178 4.53 19.57 6.48
N GLN A 179 5.67 20.27 6.52
CA GLN A 179 6.93 19.80 5.97
C GLN A 179 7.46 18.59 6.74
N LEU A 180 7.42 18.62 8.08
CA LEU A 180 7.85 17.49 8.91
C LEU A 180 7.03 16.23 8.62
N MET A 181 5.70 16.34 8.52
CA MET A 181 4.82 15.22 8.16
C MET A 181 5.13 14.68 6.76
N ARG A 182 5.30 15.55 5.76
CA ARG A 182 5.67 15.13 4.39
C ARG A 182 7.00 14.39 4.35
N GLN A 183 8.01 14.86 5.08
CA GLN A 183 9.31 14.19 5.19
C GLN A 183 9.18 12.81 5.85
N CYS A 184 8.35 12.67 6.87
CA CYS A 184 8.09 11.37 7.52
C CYS A 184 7.38 10.38 6.59
N TRP A 185 6.60 10.87 5.62
CA TRP A 185 5.79 10.07 4.71
C TRP A 185 6.39 9.84 3.31
N GLU A 186 7.65 10.19 3.12
CA GLU A 186 8.41 9.87 1.89
C GLU A 186 8.28 8.38 1.55
N ALA A 187 8.02 8.10 0.27
CA ALA A 187 7.85 6.73 -0.22
C ALA A 187 9.15 5.94 -0.08
N ASP A 188 10.28 6.57 -0.40
CA ASP A 188 11.61 6.03 -0.16
C ASP A 188 11.97 6.15 1.32
N SER A 189 12.04 5.02 2.01
CA SER A 189 12.32 4.95 3.46
C SER A 189 13.68 5.55 3.85
N LYS A 190 14.61 5.68 2.89
CA LYS A 190 15.93 6.30 3.12
C LYS A 190 15.91 7.83 3.14
N LYS A 191 14.87 8.45 2.58
CA LYS A 191 14.70 9.90 2.57
C LYS A 191 14.01 10.43 3.84
N ARG A 192 13.40 9.53 4.61
CA ARG A 192 12.74 9.88 5.86
C ARG A 192 13.79 10.30 6.91
N PRO A 193 13.49 11.31 7.74
CA PRO A 193 14.41 11.75 8.77
C PRO A 193 14.56 10.70 9.88
N SER A 194 15.77 10.60 10.43
CA SER A 194 15.99 9.90 11.70
C SER A 194 15.33 10.65 12.86
N PHE A 195 15.03 9.97 13.96
CA PHE A 195 14.47 10.65 15.15
C PHE A 195 15.37 11.74 15.71
N LYS A 196 16.71 11.64 15.55
CA LYS A 196 17.63 12.72 15.90
C LYS A 196 17.37 14.00 15.08
N GLN A 197 17.12 13.84 13.78
CA GLN A 197 16.78 14.97 12.90
C GLN A 197 15.38 15.52 13.22
N ILE A 198 14.42 14.66 13.56
CA ILE A 198 13.08 15.08 13.99
C ILE A 198 13.18 15.92 15.27
N ILE A 199 13.93 15.47 16.28
CA ILE A 199 14.15 16.23 17.52
C ILE A 199 14.77 17.61 17.21
N SER A 200 15.82 17.65 16.38
CA SER A 200 16.45 18.92 15.98
C SER A 200 15.49 19.84 15.22
N ASN A 201 14.64 19.30 14.35
CA ASN A 201 13.60 20.08 13.67
C ASN A 201 12.57 20.64 14.66
N LEU A 202 12.12 19.84 15.62
CA LEU A 202 11.19 20.30 16.67
C LEU A 202 11.82 21.38 17.56
N GLU A 203 13.09 21.24 17.94
CA GLU A 203 13.82 22.28 18.68
C GLU A 203 13.92 23.58 17.88
N SER A 204 14.18 23.49 16.57
CA SER A 204 14.16 24.66 15.69
C SER A 204 12.77 25.29 15.61
N MET A 205 11.71 24.48 15.57
CA MET A 205 10.32 24.94 15.56
C MET A 205 9.93 25.63 16.86
N SER A 206 10.38 25.14 18.03
CA SER A 206 10.11 25.79 19.32
C SER A 206 10.77 27.17 19.47
N ASN A 207 11.81 27.45 18.68
CA ASN A 207 12.48 28.76 18.67
C ASN A 207 11.80 29.78 17.74
N ASP A 208 10.80 29.36 16.94
CA ASP A 208 10.07 30.28 16.06
C ASP A 208 8.97 31.01 16.84
N SER A 209 9.21 32.29 17.12
CA SER A 209 8.26 33.18 17.81
C SER A 209 6.88 33.30 17.15
N LYS A 210 6.73 33.02 15.85
CA LYS A 210 5.46 33.15 15.12
C LYS A 210 4.66 31.85 15.09
N LEU A 211 5.32 30.72 15.34
CA LEU A 211 4.70 29.40 15.21
C LEU A 211 3.59 29.15 16.25
N PRO A 212 3.68 29.61 17.51
CA PRO A 212 2.60 29.48 18.49
C PRO A 212 1.27 30.08 18.01
N ASP A 213 1.29 31.32 17.52
CA ASP A 213 0.08 32.00 17.06
C ASP A 213 -0.52 31.28 15.83
N GLN A 214 0.32 30.89 14.87
CA GLN A 214 -0.13 30.16 13.68
C GLN A 214 -0.70 28.79 14.02
N CYS A 215 -0.03 28.06 14.92
CA CYS A 215 -0.42 26.71 15.31
C CYS A 215 -1.69 26.73 16.16
N ASN A 216 -1.78 27.60 17.16
CA ASN A 216 -2.99 27.73 17.98
C ASN A 216 -4.18 28.21 17.14
N SER A 217 -3.98 29.16 16.23
CA SER A 217 -5.01 29.56 15.27
C SER A 217 -5.47 28.37 14.42
N PHE A 218 -4.56 27.53 13.93
CA PHE A 218 -4.90 26.32 13.18
C PHE A 218 -5.66 25.30 14.06
N LEU A 219 -5.18 25.04 15.28
CA LEU A 219 -5.76 24.05 16.19
C LEU A 219 -7.21 24.40 16.55
N HIS A 220 -7.48 25.65 16.89
CA HIS A 220 -8.83 26.09 17.26
C HIS A 220 -9.76 26.33 16.06
N ASN A 221 -9.21 26.45 14.85
CA ASN A 221 -10.00 26.61 13.63
C ASN A 221 -10.41 25.27 12.97
N LYS A 222 -10.58 24.21 13.78
CA LYS A 222 -10.91 22.86 13.30
C LYS A 222 -12.16 22.82 12.43
N ALA A 223 -13.18 23.63 12.75
CA ALA A 223 -14.43 23.66 12.02
C ALA A 223 -14.26 24.05 10.54
N GLU A 224 -13.30 24.94 10.22
CA GLU A 224 -13.08 25.40 8.85
C GLU A 224 -12.36 24.36 7.99
N TRP A 225 -11.24 23.80 8.48
CA TRP A 225 -10.44 22.91 7.66
C TRP A 225 -10.85 21.42 7.74
N ARG A 226 -11.72 21.04 8.68
CA ARG A 226 -12.21 19.65 8.77
C ARG A 226 -12.90 19.22 7.47
N CYS A 227 -13.55 20.14 6.76
CA CYS A 227 -14.17 19.83 5.47
C CYS A 227 -13.15 19.34 4.43
N GLU A 228 -11.90 19.82 4.45
CA GLU A 228 -10.86 19.38 3.50
C GLU A 228 -10.53 17.88 3.68
N ILE A 229 -10.47 17.43 4.94
CA ILE A 229 -10.24 16.02 5.28
C ILE A 229 -11.47 15.20 4.89
N GLU A 230 -12.67 15.65 5.27
CA GLU A 230 -13.93 14.95 4.96
C GLU A 230 -14.16 14.81 3.44
N GLU A 231 -13.88 15.86 2.66
CA GLU A 231 -13.96 15.84 1.20
C GLU A 231 -13.00 14.82 0.59
N THR A 232 -11.78 14.73 1.13
CA THR A 232 -10.79 13.74 0.68
C THR A 232 -11.29 12.33 0.99
N LEU A 233 -11.79 12.08 2.20
CA LEU A 233 -12.32 10.77 2.60
C LEU A 233 -13.50 10.37 1.71
N GLU A 234 -14.42 11.30 1.43
CA GLU A 234 -15.56 11.03 0.56
C GLU A 234 -15.13 10.77 -0.90
N ARG A 235 -14.11 11.49 -1.40
CA ARG A 235 -13.49 11.19 -2.70
C ARG A 235 -12.95 9.76 -2.75
N LEU A 236 -12.23 9.33 -1.71
CA LEU A 236 -11.64 7.98 -1.65
C LEU A 236 -12.71 6.88 -1.59
N LYS A 237 -13.78 7.10 -0.81
CA LYS A 237 -14.94 6.18 -0.75
C LYS A 237 -15.71 6.10 -2.07
N ARG A 238 -15.86 7.20 -2.80
CA ARG A 238 -16.46 7.19 -4.15
C ARG A 238 -15.62 6.37 -5.12
N LEU A 239 -14.31 6.61 -5.14
CA LEU A 239 -13.39 5.87 -6.03
C LEU A 239 -13.45 4.36 -5.79
N GLU A 240 -13.59 3.92 -4.55
CA GLU A 240 -13.76 2.50 -4.22
C GLU A 240 -15.07 1.92 -4.74
N ARG A 241 -16.20 2.62 -4.54
CA ARG A 241 -17.49 2.20 -5.08
C ARG A 241 -17.43 2.07 -6.60
N ASP A 242 -16.79 3.02 -7.28
CA ASP A 242 -16.62 3.00 -8.73
C ASP A 242 -15.71 1.85 -9.19
N LEU A 243 -14.61 1.58 -8.46
CA LEU A 243 -13.71 0.45 -8.75
C LEU A 243 -14.42 -0.89 -8.55
N SER A 244 -15.18 -1.04 -7.47
CA SER A 244 -15.96 -2.25 -7.18
C SER A 244 -17.01 -2.53 -8.26
N CYS A 245 -17.72 -1.49 -8.71
CA CYS A 245 -18.68 -1.59 -9.81
C CYS A 245 -18.00 -2.05 -11.12
N LYS A 246 -16.86 -1.43 -11.48
CA LYS A 246 -16.10 -1.81 -12.68
C LYS A 246 -15.56 -3.25 -12.60
N GLU A 247 -15.14 -3.71 -11.43
CA GLU A 247 -14.68 -5.09 -11.24
C GLU A 247 -15.82 -6.11 -11.47
N GLN A 248 -17.03 -5.81 -11.01
CA GLN A 248 -18.21 -6.64 -11.26
C GLN A 248 -18.54 -6.70 -12.76
N GLU A 249 -18.55 -5.55 -13.44
CA GLU A 249 -18.77 -5.51 -14.90
C GLU A 249 -17.75 -6.36 -15.67
N LEU A 250 -16.47 -6.29 -15.28
CA LEU A 250 -15.41 -7.08 -15.90
C LEU A 250 -15.62 -8.57 -15.67
N LYS A 251 -15.96 -8.99 -14.44
CA LYS A 251 -16.28 -10.40 -14.14
C LYS A 251 -17.46 -10.91 -14.97
N GLU A 252 -18.49 -10.09 -15.19
CA GLU A 252 -19.60 -10.45 -16.06
C GLU A 252 -19.21 -10.53 -17.53
N ARG A 253 -18.37 -9.60 -18.02
CA ARG A 253 -17.81 -9.66 -19.38
C ARG A 253 -16.97 -10.92 -19.57
N GLU A 254 -16.11 -11.28 -18.62
CA GLU A 254 -15.32 -12.52 -18.66
C GLU A 254 -16.20 -13.77 -18.69
N LYS A 255 -17.25 -13.83 -17.87
CA LYS A 255 -18.23 -14.94 -17.91
C LYS A 255 -18.91 -15.04 -19.28
N ARG A 256 -19.31 -13.92 -19.87
CA ARG A 256 -19.91 -13.87 -21.21
C ARG A 256 -18.94 -14.35 -22.28
N LEU A 257 -17.68 -13.91 -22.24
CA LEU A 257 -16.64 -14.34 -23.17
C LEU A 257 -16.41 -15.85 -23.07
N LYS A 258 -16.27 -16.40 -21.85
CA LYS A 258 -16.12 -17.85 -21.64
C LYS A 258 -17.31 -18.66 -22.18
N MET A 259 -18.53 -18.16 -21.99
CA MET A 259 -19.72 -18.80 -22.57
C MET A 259 -19.72 -18.73 -24.09
N TRP A 260 -19.28 -17.62 -24.68
CA TRP A 260 -19.21 -17.46 -26.12
C TRP A 260 -18.13 -18.34 -26.75
N GLU A 261 -16.95 -18.44 -26.14
CA GLU A 261 -15.88 -19.38 -26.53
C GLU A 261 -16.36 -20.84 -26.49
N LYS A 262 -17.11 -21.22 -25.46
CA LYS A 262 -17.72 -22.55 -25.35
C LYS A 262 -18.72 -22.82 -26.49
N LYS A 263 -19.57 -21.84 -26.83
CA LYS A 263 -20.51 -21.96 -27.95
C LYS A 263 -19.79 -22.12 -29.29
N LEU A 264 -18.71 -21.36 -29.52
CA LEU A 264 -17.91 -21.47 -30.74
C LEU A 264 -17.25 -22.84 -30.88
N THR A 265 -16.72 -23.39 -29.78
CA THR A 265 -16.14 -24.73 -29.77
C THR A 265 -17.19 -25.80 -30.03
N GLU A 266 -18.37 -25.73 -29.39
CA GLU A 266 -19.50 -26.63 -29.66
C GLU A 266 -19.97 -26.56 -31.13
N GLN A 267 -20.09 -25.37 -31.71
CA GLN A 267 -20.46 -25.19 -33.12
C GLN A 267 -19.40 -25.72 -34.10
N SER A 268 -18.12 -25.66 -33.73
CA SER A 268 -17.04 -26.26 -34.51
C SER A 268 -17.00 -27.80 -34.47
N HIS A 269 -17.61 -28.41 -33.45
CA HIS A 269 -17.72 -29.86 -33.30
C HIS A 269 -19.03 -30.45 -33.86
N THR A 270 -19.94 -29.62 -34.38
CA THR A 270 -21.08 -30.08 -35.18
C THR A 270 -20.63 -30.44 -36.60
N PRO A 271 -20.75 -31.71 -37.06
CA PRO A 271 -20.36 -32.05 -38.42
C PRO A 271 -21.33 -31.41 -39.41
N LEU A 272 -20.82 -30.49 -40.23
CA LEU A 272 -21.51 -29.98 -41.41
C LEU A 272 -21.74 -31.13 -42.40
N PHE A 273 -22.94 -31.72 -42.39
CA PHE A 273 -23.41 -32.51 -43.53
C PHE A 273 -23.74 -31.57 -44.68
N PHE A 274 -22.74 -31.29 -45.52
CA PHE A 274 -22.96 -30.76 -46.88
C PHE A 274 -22.12 -31.57 -47.87
N PRO A 275 -22.73 -32.34 -48.80
CA PRO A 275 -21.99 -32.98 -49.87
C PRO A 275 -21.87 -32.00 -51.04
N VAL A 276 -20.73 -31.33 -51.18
CA VAL A 276 -20.36 -30.68 -52.45
C VAL A 276 -18.98 -31.15 -52.85
N ALA A 277 -18.97 -32.05 -53.84
CA ALA A 277 -17.77 -32.58 -54.48
C ALA A 277 -17.04 -31.44 -55.21
N ALA A 278 -15.88 -31.02 -54.70
CA ALA A 278 -14.95 -30.16 -55.42
C ALA A 278 -14.13 -31.01 -56.40
N ARG A 279 -14.52 -30.98 -57.68
CA ARG A 279 -13.68 -31.44 -58.80
C ARG A 279 -12.45 -30.53 -58.88
N ILE A 280 -11.26 -31.11 -58.68
CA ILE A 280 -10.00 -30.46 -58.99
C ILE A 280 -9.83 -30.46 -60.51
N SER A 281 -9.92 -29.29 -61.13
CA SER A 281 -9.53 -29.08 -62.53
C SER A 281 -8.20 -28.35 -62.57
N GLN A 282 -7.15 -29.05 -63.01
CA GLN A 282 -5.88 -28.45 -63.40
C GLN A 282 -6.09 -27.48 -64.58
N LYS A 283 -5.50 -26.27 -64.49
CA LYS A 283 -4.77 -25.54 -65.55
C LYS A 283 -4.74 -24.04 -65.22
N SER A 284 -3.57 -23.53 -64.83
CA SER A 284 -2.82 -22.57 -65.64
C SER A 284 -1.57 -22.13 -64.89
N PHE A 285 -0.47 -22.65 -65.40
CA PHE A 285 0.92 -22.35 -65.17
C PHE A 285 1.22 -20.88 -65.54
N PHE A 286 1.88 -20.12 -64.66
CA PHE A 286 2.74 -19.02 -65.07
C PHE A 286 3.90 -18.93 -64.06
N GLU A 287 5.07 -19.34 -64.53
CA GLU A 287 6.34 -19.31 -63.81
C GLU A 287 7.24 -18.30 -64.53
N SER A 288 7.80 -17.33 -63.79
CA SER A 288 8.96 -16.57 -64.26
C SER A 288 9.93 -16.34 -63.10
N LYS A 289 11.11 -16.94 -63.27
CA LYS A 289 12.27 -17.04 -62.38
C LYS A 289 12.77 -15.69 -61.84
N THR A 290 13.32 -15.70 -60.62
CA THR A 290 14.56 -14.96 -60.30
C THR A 290 15.36 -15.71 -59.22
N GLU A 291 16.56 -16.05 -59.66
CA GLU A 291 17.82 -16.50 -59.05
C GLU A 291 17.97 -16.71 -57.53
N GLU A 292 18.60 -17.85 -57.22
CA GLU A 292 19.12 -18.27 -55.92
C GLU A 292 20.27 -17.39 -55.42
N SER A 293 20.32 -17.20 -54.10
CA SER A 293 21.56 -16.99 -53.36
C SER A 293 21.41 -17.52 -51.94
N ASN A 294 22.23 -18.53 -51.64
CA ASN A 294 22.37 -19.27 -50.39
C ASN A 294 22.32 -18.42 -49.10
N SER A 295 21.55 -18.88 -48.09
CA SER A 295 22.08 -19.04 -46.73
C SER A 295 21.11 -19.82 -45.81
N ALA A 296 21.66 -20.91 -45.25
CA ALA A 296 21.37 -21.58 -43.99
C ALA A 296 19.91 -21.68 -43.50
N GLU A 297 19.43 -22.94 -43.48
CA GLU A 297 18.29 -23.38 -42.68
C GLU A 297 18.43 -22.98 -41.19
N MET A 298 17.40 -22.33 -40.65
CA MET A 298 17.00 -22.52 -39.25
C MET A 298 15.56 -23.00 -39.27
N SER A 299 15.39 -24.27 -38.91
CA SER A 299 14.11 -24.89 -38.60
C SER A 299 13.55 -24.27 -37.32
N CYS A 300 12.31 -23.78 -37.36
CA CYS A 300 11.54 -23.47 -36.16
C CYS A 300 10.36 -24.43 -36.12
N GLN A 301 10.49 -25.48 -35.29
CA GLN A 301 9.38 -26.36 -34.96
C GLN A 301 8.42 -25.62 -34.03
N ILE A 302 7.20 -25.38 -34.51
CA ILE A 302 6.09 -24.94 -33.67
C ILE A 302 5.58 -26.18 -32.94
N THR A 303 5.84 -26.28 -31.64
CA THR A 303 5.10 -27.17 -30.74
C THR A 303 4.32 -26.32 -29.76
N ALA A 304 3.00 -26.32 -29.95
CA ALA A 304 2.04 -25.71 -29.04
C ALA A 304 1.92 -26.59 -27.78
N THR A 305 2.17 -26.02 -26.62
CA THR A 305 1.54 -26.49 -25.38
C THR A 305 0.89 -25.31 -24.70
N SER A 306 -0.43 -25.42 -24.56
CA SER A 306 -1.30 -24.47 -23.88
C SER A 306 -0.91 -24.34 -22.42
N ASN A 307 -0.78 -23.12 -21.93
CA ASN A 307 -1.36 -22.70 -20.67
C ASN A 307 -1.56 -21.19 -20.74
N GLY A 308 -2.83 -20.79 -20.79
CA GLY A 308 -3.25 -19.39 -20.87
C GLY A 308 -2.88 -18.65 -19.60
N GLU A 309 -2.05 -17.62 -19.75
CA GLU A 309 -1.92 -16.57 -18.75
C GLU A 309 -3.14 -15.65 -18.86
N VAL A 310 -4.04 -15.75 -17.88
CA VAL A 310 -5.01 -14.69 -17.60
C VAL A 310 -4.30 -13.66 -16.73
N ASP A 311 -3.59 -12.73 -17.37
CA ASP A 311 -2.99 -11.57 -16.71
C ASP A 311 -4.09 -10.50 -16.59
N GLY A 312 -4.72 -10.44 -15.43
CA GLY A 312 -5.87 -9.57 -15.17
C GLY A 312 -6.25 -9.45 -13.70
N MET A 313 -5.32 -9.71 -12.79
CA MET A 313 -5.47 -9.38 -11.36
C MET A 313 -4.19 -8.67 -10.94
N ASN A 314 -4.33 -7.45 -10.45
CA ASN A 314 -3.24 -6.56 -10.06
C ASN A 314 -2.17 -7.32 -9.25
N ARG A 315 -0.97 -7.54 -9.80
CA ARG A 315 0.08 -8.36 -9.18
C ARG A 315 0.44 -7.87 -7.76
N SER A 316 0.24 -6.57 -7.49
CA SER A 316 0.38 -5.96 -6.17
C SER A 316 -0.62 -6.49 -5.12
N LEU A 317 -1.86 -6.76 -5.53
CA LEU A 317 -2.94 -7.24 -4.65
C LEU A 317 -2.78 -8.75 -4.38
N GLN A 318 -2.39 -9.53 -5.39
CA GLN A 318 -2.00 -10.94 -5.19
C GLN A 318 -0.73 -11.09 -4.34
N ALA A 319 0.25 -10.20 -4.50
CA ALA A 319 1.45 -10.19 -3.65
C ALA A 319 1.12 -9.81 -2.21
N MET A 320 0.24 -8.81 -2.01
CA MET A 320 -0.32 -8.49 -0.70
C MET A 320 -1.02 -9.71 -0.11
N MET A 321 -2.01 -10.31 -0.79
CA MET A 321 -2.78 -11.46 -0.29
C MET A 321 -1.91 -12.72 -0.02
N LYS A 322 -0.85 -12.96 -0.79
CA LYS A 322 0.12 -14.03 -0.51
C LYS A 322 0.93 -13.81 0.78
N GLY A 323 1.08 -12.56 1.22
CA GLY A 323 1.67 -12.19 2.51
C GLY A 323 0.78 -12.43 3.73
N PHE A 324 -0.50 -12.80 3.54
CA PHE A 324 -1.49 -13.07 4.61
C PHE A 324 -1.83 -14.56 4.78
N GLY A 325 -0.93 -15.48 4.38
CA GLY A 325 -1.09 -16.94 4.44
C GLY A 325 -2.27 -17.46 5.27
N ASN A 326 -3.22 -18.11 4.61
CA ASN A 326 -4.32 -18.91 5.18
C ASN A 326 -5.14 -18.29 6.33
N ILE A 327 -5.47 -17.00 6.26
CA ILE A 327 -6.47 -16.39 7.15
C ILE A 327 -7.93 -16.71 6.74
N PHE A 328 -8.15 -17.29 5.56
CA PHE A 328 -9.49 -17.59 5.03
C PHE A 328 -9.72 -19.07 4.66
N ASP A 329 -9.06 -20.02 5.33
CA ASP A 329 -9.47 -21.43 5.28
C ASP A 329 -9.92 -21.87 6.68
N MET A 330 -11.23 -21.84 6.91
CA MET A 330 -11.85 -22.65 7.95
C MET A 330 -12.18 -24.01 7.33
N ASP A 331 -11.63 -25.05 7.95
CA ASP A 331 -11.89 -26.49 7.77
C ASP A 331 -11.48 -27.12 6.43
N VAL A 332 -10.36 -27.84 6.41
CA VAL A 332 -10.30 -29.31 6.21
C VAL A 332 -8.90 -29.84 6.62
N VAL A 333 -8.90 -30.87 7.47
CA VAL A 333 -7.73 -31.62 7.96
C VAL A 333 -7.14 -32.48 6.83
N GLY A 334 -5.80 -32.47 6.63
CA GLY A 334 -5.08 -33.47 5.83
C GLY A 334 -3.60 -33.12 5.56
N PRO A 335 -2.66 -34.11 5.50
CA PRO A 335 -1.28 -33.91 5.92
C PRO A 335 -0.32 -33.38 4.84
N THR A 336 0.69 -32.67 5.34
CA THR A 336 1.89 -32.16 4.68
C THR A 336 2.70 -33.20 3.88
N LEU A 337 3.22 -32.79 2.73
CA LEU A 337 4.44 -33.36 2.11
C LEU A 337 5.27 -32.24 1.47
N HIS A 338 6.49 -32.07 2.00
CA HIS A 338 7.51 -31.16 1.51
C HIS A 338 8.07 -31.61 0.15
N SER A 339 8.30 -30.66 -0.76
CA SER A 339 9.34 -30.77 -1.78
C SER A 339 9.93 -29.38 -2.05
N GLY A 340 11.18 -29.18 -1.64
CA GLY A 340 11.94 -27.98 -1.90
C GLY A 340 12.50 -27.96 -3.32
N MET A 341 12.67 -26.76 -3.89
CA MET A 341 13.44 -26.56 -5.12
C MET A 341 14.35 -25.34 -4.94
N GLN A 342 15.66 -25.58 -5.03
CA GLN A 342 16.72 -24.56 -5.00
C GLN A 342 16.77 -23.82 -6.34
N ILE A 343 16.82 -22.48 -6.31
CA ILE A 343 17.13 -21.66 -7.48
C ILE A 343 18.46 -20.97 -7.23
N ASN A 344 19.45 -21.27 -8.08
CA ASN A 344 20.75 -20.62 -8.12
C ASN A 344 20.74 -19.60 -9.28
N MET A 345 21.09 -18.34 -9.02
CA MET A 345 21.24 -17.32 -10.06
C MET A 345 22.70 -16.86 -10.13
N GLN A 346 23.35 -17.09 -11.28
CA GLN A 346 24.58 -16.40 -11.65
C GLN A 346 24.28 -15.30 -12.67
N ALA A 347 24.62 -14.07 -12.30
CA ALA A 347 24.58 -12.92 -13.20
C ALA A 347 25.88 -12.86 -14.02
N LYS A 348 25.77 -12.79 -15.35
CA LYS A 348 26.82 -12.23 -16.21
C LYS A 348 26.28 -10.99 -16.90
N LYS A 349 26.79 -9.84 -16.48
CA LYS A 349 26.72 -8.58 -17.22
C LYS A 349 27.43 -8.77 -18.56
N ASN A 350 26.83 -8.26 -19.63
CA ASN A 350 27.58 -7.62 -20.70
C ASN A 350 26.77 -6.44 -21.21
N SER A 351 27.39 -5.26 -21.13
CA SER A 351 26.90 -4.01 -21.67
C SER A 351 27.34 -3.87 -23.12
N SER A 352 26.44 -3.42 -23.98
CA SER A 352 26.81 -2.67 -25.18
C SER A 352 25.65 -1.78 -25.59
N LYS A 353 25.92 -0.48 -25.58
CA LYS A 353 25.05 0.58 -26.10
C LYS A 353 24.97 0.45 -27.62
N THR A 354 23.76 0.51 -28.17
CA THR A 354 23.54 0.93 -29.56
C THR A 354 22.34 1.87 -29.63
N THR A 355 22.64 3.11 -29.97
CA THR A 355 21.71 4.16 -30.36
C THR A 355 21.08 3.83 -31.71
N SER A 356 19.75 3.85 -31.79
CA SER A 356 19.00 3.72 -33.04
C SER A 356 17.93 4.82 -33.10
N VAL A 357 18.13 5.74 -34.05
CA VAL A 357 17.23 6.86 -34.36
C VAL A 357 16.05 6.30 -35.17
N ARG A 358 14.84 6.28 -34.59
CA ARG A 358 13.62 5.96 -35.33
C ARG A 358 13.04 7.22 -35.98
N LYS A 359 13.09 7.29 -37.32
CA LYS A 359 12.24 8.18 -38.12
C LYS A 359 10.81 7.62 -38.12
N GLY A 360 9.88 8.32 -37.46
CA GLY A 360 8.46 8.00 -37.52
C GLY A 360 7.82 8.51 -38.81
N LYS A 361 7.13 7.63 -39.55
CA LYS A 361 6.23 8.01 -40.65
C LYS A 361 4.80 7.96 -40.11
N LYS A 362 4.13 9.11 -40.03
CA LYS A 362 2.69 9.20 -39.67
C LYS A 362 1.88 8.51 -40.77
N ILE A 363 1.05 7.54 -40.39
CA ILE A 363 -0.03 7.03 -41.24
C ILE A 363 -1.33 7.51 -40.60
N ASN A 364 -1.98 8.47 -41.25
CA ASN A 364 -3.36 8.84 -40.95
C ASN A 364 -4.26 7.82 -41.64
N MET A 365 -5.11 7.13 -40.89
CA MET A 365 -6.33 6.53 -41.46
C MET A 365 -7.52 7.32 -40.94
N ALA A 366 -8.03 8.19 -41.82
CA ALA A 366 -9.37 8.73 -41.70
C ALA A 366 -10.36 7.62 -42.11
N VAL A 367 -11.31 7.30 -41.23
CA VAL A 367 -12.51 6.55 -41.62
C VAL A 367 -13.64 7.54 -41.55
N GLY A 368 -14.21 7.84 -42.73
CA GLY A 368 -15.30 8.79 -42.90
C GLY A 368 -16.55 8.33 -42.17
N PHE A 369 -17.10 9.26 -41.39
CA PHE A 369 -18.51 9.25 -41.01
C PHE A 369 -19.33 9.40 -42.29
N ASN A 370 -20.18 8.42 -42.58
CA ASN A 370 -21.37 8.64 -43.38
C ASN A 370 -22.57 8.30 -42.51
N ASP A 371 -23.45 9.30 -42.42
CA ASP A 371 -24.72 9.32 -41.74
C ASP A 371 -25.59 8.12 -42.12
N PHE A 372 -26.19 7.47 -41.12
CA PHE A 372 -27.41 6.72 -41.34
C PHE A 372 -28.43 7.07 -40.24
N ASP A 373 -29.49 7.64 -40.76
CA ASP A 373 -30.67 8.25 -40.17
C ASP A 373 -31.49 7.23 -39.36
N TRP A 374 -31.99 7.64 -38.19
CA TRP A 374 -32.97 6.91 -37.40
C TRP A 374 -34.27 7.70 -37.44
N SER A 375 -35.19 7.29 -38.30
CA SER A 375 -36.59 7.68 -38.24
C SER A 375 -37.41 6.48 -37.76
N ASP A 376 -38.08 6.66 -36.61
CA ASP A 376 -39.26 5.88 -36.21
C ASP A 376 -40.35 6.01 -37.29
N ASP A 377 -41.08 4.94 -37.63
CA ASP A 377 -42.48 4.76 -37.20
C ASP A 377 -43.12 3.45 -37.74
N SER A 378 -43.73 2.71 -36.81
CA SER A 378 -45.02 1.98 -36.86
C SER A 378 -45.45 1.01 -37.98
N SER A 379 -46.15 -0.03 -37.48
CA SER A 379 -47.25 -0.85 -38.05
C SER A 379 -46.93 -2.10 -38.88
N GLU A 380 -47.10 -3.28 -38.26
CA GLU A 380 -48.32 -4.12 -38.37
C GLU A 380 -48.46 -5.05 -37.16
#